data_AF-A0A969VZG5-F1
#
_entry.id   AF-A0A969VZG5-F1
#
_cell.length_a   1.000
_cell.length_b   1.000
_cell.length_c   1.000
_cell.angle_alpha   90.00
_cell.angle_beta   90.00
_cell.angle_gamma   90.00
#
_symmetry.space_group_name_H-M   'P 1'
#
loop_
_entity.id
_entity.type
_entity.pdbx_description
1 polymer ?
#
loop_
_entity_poly.entity_id
_entity_poly.type
_entity_poly.pdbx_seq_one_letter_code
_entity_poly.pdbx_strand_id
1 'polypeptide(L)' 'MLKEALRRPRGTEEKSRKNIETGLMGDKLGRIHLGRQDLNELQTRKMKALKRGREERANGLENDDGADEERPKRARES' A
#
# COMPACT_ATOMS: atom_id res chain seq x y z
N MET A 1 -7.35 12.16 50.69
CA MET A 1 -6.52 11.35 51.63
C MET A 1 -6.08 9.99 51.07
N LEU A 2 -6.88 8.93 51.00
CA LEU A 2 -6.37 7.59 50.60
C LEU A 2 -5.81 7.54 49.15
N LYS A 3 -6.51 8.15 48.18
CA LYS A 3 -6.08 8.22 46.78
C LYS A 3 -4.81 9.06 46.58
N GLU A 4 -4.60 10.07 47.42
CA GLU A 4 -3.41 10.93 47.36
C GLU A 4 -2.19 10.23 47.97
N ALA A 5 -2.38 9.47 49.05
CA ALA A 5 -1.33 8.68 49.68
C ALA A 5 -0.78 7.55 48.78
N LEU A 6 -1.59 7.04 47.85
CA LEU A 6 -1.21 5.99 46.89
C LEU A 6 -0.69 6.53 45.55
N ARG A 7 -0.55 7.85 45.41
CA ARG A 7 -0.13 8.46 44.14
C ARG A 7 1.36 8.20 43.91
N ARG A 8 1.67 7.31 42.96
CA ARG A 8 3.05 7.10 42.50
C ARG A 8 3.58 8.37 41.83
N PRO A 9 4.80 8.81 42.15
CA PRO A 9 5.43 9.90 41.41
C PRO A 9 5.55 9.49 39.94
N ARG A 10 5.31 10.44 39.03
CA ARG A 10 5.64 10.24 37.63
C ARG A 10 7.17 10.28 37.58
N GLY A 11 7.81 9.11 37.67
CA GLY A 11 9.26 8.99 37.74
C GLY A 11 9.96 9.55 36.50
N THR A 12 11.28 9.73 36.62
CA THR A 12 12.21 10.08 35.54
C THR A 12 12.38 8.97 34.51
N GLU A 13 11.80 7.79 34.75
CA GLU A 13 11.81 6.67 33.82
C GLU A 13 10.99 7.01 32.57
N GLU A 14 11.63 6.87 31.41
CA GLU A 14 10.97 7.07 30.13
C GLU A 14 9.87 6.02 29.95
N LYS A 15 8.61 6.48 29.94
CA LYS A 15 7.48 5.60 29.61
C LYS A 15 7.66 5.10 28.19
N SER A 16 7.56 3.78 28.00
CA SER A 16 7.52 3.20 26.66
C SER A 16 6.34 3.78 25.89
N ARG A 17 6.65 4.42 24.75
CA ARG A 17 5.66 4.96 23.83
C ARG A 17 5.54 3.98 22.67
N LYS A 18 4.33 3.76 22.16
CA LYS A 18 4.10 2.81 21.05
C LYS A 18 5.00 3.18 19.87
N ASN A 19 5.66 2.17 19.29
CA ASN A 19 6.58 2.31 18.16
C ASN A 19 7.87 3.09 18.45
N ILE A 20 8.26 3.30 19.70
CA ILE A 20 9.56 3.88 20.08
C ILE A 20 10.26 2.90 21.03
N GLU A 21 11.44 2.44 20.64
CA GLU A 21 12.30 1.53 21.41
C GLU A 21 13.63 2.23 21.70
N THR A 22 14.25 1.93 22.84
CA THR A 22 15.58 2.43 23.19
C THR A 22 16.58 1.30 23.02
N GLY A 23 17.60 1.50 22.18
CA GLY A 23 18.65 0.52 21.92
C GLY A 23 19.61 0.35 23.11
N LEU A 24 20.48 -0.67 23.04
CA LEU A 24 21.48 -0.97 24.08
C LEU A 24 22.44 0.20 24.37
N MET A 25 22.70 1.05 23.37
CA MET A 25 23.54 2.25 23.47
C MET A 25 22.76 3.53 23.83
N GLY A 26 21.45 3.45 24.07
CA GLY A 26 20.62 4.61 24.42
C GLY A 26 19.97 5.35 23.25
N ASP A 27 20.20 4.92 22.01
CA ASP A 27 19.56 5.50 20.83
C ASP A 27 18.06 5.21 20.78
N LYS A 28 17.25 6.18 20.34
CA LYS A 28 15.79 6.00 20.16
C LYS A 28 15.47 5.56 18.74
N LEU A 29 14.92 4.36 18.60
CA LEU A 29 14.50 3.77 17.34
C LEU A 29 12.98 3.84 17.19
N GLY A 30 12.52 4.35 16.04
CA GLY A 30 11.11 4.41 15.69
C GLY A 30 10.72 3.28 14.74
N ARG A 31 9.67 2.51 15.05
CA ARG A 31 9.15 1.46 14.16
C ARG A 31 8.09 2.02 13.22
N ILE A 32 8.37 1.97 11.92
CA ILE A 32 7.39 2.31 10.87
C ILE A 32 6.70 1.02 10.42
N HIS A 33 5.38 0.96 10.55
CA HIS A 33 4.57 -0.16 10.03
C HIS A 33 4.02 0.23 8.66
N LEU A 34 4.52 -0.42 7.62
CA LEU A 34 3.95 -0.28 6.28
C LEU A 34 2.75 -1.23 6.15
N GLY A 35 1.66 -0.75 5.55
CA GLY A 35 0.51 -1.59 5.21
C GLY A 35 0.84 -2.56 4.08
N ARG A 36 -0.05 -3.54 3.85
CA ARG A 36 0.03 -4.42 2.68
C ARG A 36 -0.18 -3.58 1.41
N GLN A 37 0.78 -3.63 0.50
CA GLN A 37 0.69 -2.97 -0.80
C GLN A 37 0.06 -3.94 -1.80
N ASP A 38 -1.14 -3.63 -2.29
CA ASP A 38 -1.74 -4.33 -3.41
C ASP A 38 -1.38 -3.61 -4.72
N LEU A 39 -0.77 -4.33 -5.65
CA LEU A 39 -0.34 -3.81 -6.95
C LEU A 39 -1.19 -4.37 -8.10
N ASN A 40 -2.22 -5.15 -7.81
CA ASN A 40 -3.09 -5.75 -8.82
C ASN A 40 -3.86 -4.67 -9.61
N GLU A 41 -4.17 -3.54 -8.96
CA GLU A 41 -4.80 -2.38 -9.60
C GLU A 41 -3.80 -1.49 -10.36
N LEU A 42 -2.49 -1.69 -10.18
CA LEU A 42 -1.46 -0.84 -10.79
C LEU A 42 -1.26 -1.21 -12.27
N GLN A 43 -2.03 -0.56 -13.14
CA GLN A 43 -1.82 -0.65 -14.59
C GLN A 43 -0.64 0.22 -15.01
N THR A 44 0.37 -0.41 -15.61
CA THR A 44 1.51 0.32 -16.17
C THR A 44 1.14 1.02 -17.47
N ARG A 45 1.89 2.06 -17.85
CA ARG A 45 1.66 2.74 -19.14
C ARG A 45 1.80 1.74 -20.29
N LYS A 46 0.80 1.71 -21.18
CA LYS A 46 0.78 0.82 -22.35
C LYS A 46 1.79 1.26 -23.42
N MET A 47 3.05 0.92 -23.22
CA MET A 47 4.16 1.23 -24.14
C MET A 47 4.02 0.48 -25.46
N LYS A 48 4.41 1.12 -26.58
CA LYS A 48 4.30 0.53 -27.93
C LYS A 48 5.06 -0.79 -28.07
N ALA A 49 6.23 -0.90 -27.43
CA ALA A 49 7.06 -2.10 -27.45
C ALA A 49 6.42 -3.31 -26.73
N LEU A 50 5.48 -3.06 -25.80
CA LEU A 50 4.80 -4.10 -25.03
C LEU A 50 3.46 -4.53 -25.67
N LYS A 51 3.02 -3.84 -26.72
CA LYS A 51 1.80 -4.21 -27.45
C LYS A 51 2.14 -5.34 -28.40
N ARG A 52 1.44 -6.49 -28.26
CA ARG A 52 1.54 -7.61 -29.22
C ARG A 52 1.37 -7.12 -30.66
N GLY A 53 2.28 -7.57 -31.52
CA GLY A 53 2.28 -7.26 -32.95
C GLY A 53 1.06 -7.86 -33.67
N ARG A 54 0.75 -7.38 -34.87
CA ARG A 54 -0.35 -7.93 -35.68
C ARG A 54 -0.04 -9.37 -36.16
N GLU A 55 1.22 -9.68 -36.45
CA GLU A 55 1.66 -11.04 -36.85
C GLU A 55 1.57 -12.05 -35.70
N GLU A 56 1.92 -11.66 -34.48
CA GLU A 56 1.82 -12.53 -33.30
C GLU A 56 0.38 -12.88 -32.94
N ARG A 57 -0.57 -11.94 -33.17
CA ARG A 57 -2.00 -12.22 -33.01
C ARG A 57 -2.55 -13.20 -34.04
N ALA A 58 -2.00 -13.23 -35.25
CA ALA A 58 -2.43 -14.16 -36.30
C ALA A 58 -1.98 -15.61 -36.03
N ASN A 59 -0.89 -15.80 -35.28
CA ASN A 59 -0.35 -17.11 -34.92
C ASN A 59 -1.02 -17.75 -33.68
N GLY A 60 -2.21 -17.29 -33.28
CA GLY A 60 -3.07 -18.03 -32.34
C GLY A 60 -2.60 -18.12 -30.89
N LEU A 61 -1.65 -17.28 -30.46
CA LEU A 61 -1.28 -17.18 -29.04
C LEU A 61 -2.30 -16.29 -28.30
N GLU A 62 -3.53 -16.79 -28.20
CA GLU A 62 -4.57 -16.23 -27.32
C GLU A 62 -4.24 -16.55 -25.86
N ASN A 63 -3.72 -15.54 -25.16
CA ASN A 63 -4.05 -15.38 -23.75
C ASN A 63 -4.78 -14.04 -23.67
N ASP A 64 -6.08 -14.15 -23.46
CA ASP A 64 -7.03 -13.08 -23.22
C ASP A 64 -6.88 -12.60 -21.77
N ASP A 65 -6.20 -11.47 -21.58
CA ASP A 65 -6.24 -10.68 -20.35
C ASP A 65 -6.69 -9.26 -20.73
N GLY A 66 -7.80 -9.19 -21.47
CA GLY A 66 -8.45 -7.98 -21.92
C GLY A 66 -9.69 -7.65 -21.09
N ALA A 67 -9.52 -7.43 -19.78
CA ALA A 67 -10.53 -6.76 -18.96
C ALA A 67 -10.65 -5.28 -19.41
N ASP A 68 -11.34 -5.05 -20.54
CA ASP A 68 -11.86 -3.75 -20.94
C ASP A 68 -13.38 -3.89 -20.92
N GLU A 69 -13.99 -3.60 -19.77
CA GLU A 69 -15.44 -3.51 -19.61
C GLU A 69 -16.00 -2.61 -20.72
N GLU A 70 -16.75 -3.19 -21.64
CA GLU A 70 -17.61 -2.51 -22.59
C GLU A 70 -18.52 -1.52 -21.84
N ARG A 71 -18.17 -0.24 -21.87
CA ARG A 71 -19.13 0.84 -21.58
C ARG A 71 -19.79 1.23 -22.90
N PRO A 72 -21.08 0.95 -23.11
CA PRO A 72 -21.75 1.31 -24.35
C PRO A 72 -21.79 2.84 -24.48
N LYS A 73 -21.15 3.34 -25.53
CA LYS A 73 -21.22 4.76 -25.91
C LYS A 73 -22.65 5.06 -26.31
N ARG A 74 -23.39 5.79 -25.47
CA ARG A 74 -24.72 6.29 -25.81
C ARG A 74 -24.59 7.19 -27.04
N ALA A 75 -25.24 6.80 -28.14
CA ALA A 75 -25.39 7.65 -29.30
C ALA A 75 -26.11 8.93 -28.88
N ARG A 76 -25.54 10.09 -29.22
CA ARG A 76 -26.27 11.36 -29.16
C ARG A 76 -27.20 11.40 -30.36
N GLU A 77 -28.50 11.49 -30.08
CA GLU A 77 -29.54 11.78 -31.05
C GLU A 77 -29.71 13.31 -31.18
N SER A 78 -30.27 13.71 -32.33
CA SER A 78 -30.52 15.05 -32.90
C SER A 78 -29.37 15.72 -33.64
#